data_AF-A0A380MJQ4-F1
#
_entry.id   AF-A0A380MJQ4-F1
#
_cell.length_a   1.000
_cell.length_b   1.000
_cell.length_c   1.000
_cell.angle_alpha   90.00
_cell.angle_beta   90.00
_cell.angle_gamma   90.00
#
_symmetry.space_group_name_H-M   'P 1'
#
loop_
_entity.id
_entity.type
_entity.pdbx_description
1 polymer ?
#
loop_
_entity_poly.entity_id
_entity_poly.type
_entity_poly.pdbx_seq_one_letter_code
_entity_poly.pdbx_strand_id
1 'polypeptide(L)' 'MVGANRAQNPPRGECRQCWYHAYAGRQAHAHLAPREDCPDCVAHMVHGHPAHLIVK' A
#
# COMPACT_ATOMS: atom_id res chain seq x y z
N MET A 1 -16.68 -11.97 -6.68
CA MET A 1 -16.53 -10.68 -5.97
C MET A 1 -15.31 -10.80 -5.06
N VAL A 2 -14.12 -10.41 -5.53
CA VAL A 2 -12.90 -10.46 -4.68
C VAL A 2 -13.01 -9.28 -3.71
N GLY A 3 -13.46 -9.57 -2.49
CA GLY A 3 -13.92 -8.57 -1.54
C GLY A 3 -12.84 -7.62 -1.04
N ALA A 4 -13.27 -6.43 -0.63
CA ALA A 4 -12.50 -5.34 -0.03
C ALA A 4 -11.56 -5.74 1.12
N ASN A 5 -11.68 -6.96 1.63
CA ASN A 5 -10.91 -7.51 2.74
C ASN A 5 -9.46 -7.88 2.36
N ARG A 6 -9.18 -8.25 1.09
CA ARG A 6 -7.84 -8.70 0.68
C ARG A 6 -6.80 -7.59 0.82
N ALA A 7 -7.14 -6.34 0.52
CA ALA A 7 -6.23 -5.21 0.62
C ALA A 7 -5.86 -4.82 2.07
N GLN A 8 -6.67 -5.23 3.05
CA GLN A 8 -6.51 -4.86 4.47
C GLN A 8 -5.86 -5.96 5.31
N ASN A 9 -5.78 -7.18 4.77
CA ASN A 9 -5.19 -8.35 5.42
C ASN A 9 -4.03 -8.90 4.58
N PRO A 10 -2.83 -8.29 4.67
CA PRO A 10 -1.63 -8.85 4.06
C PRO A 10 -1.21 -10.13 4.78
N PRO A 11 -0.57 -11.08 4.09
CA PRO A 11 0.08 -12.21 4.73
C PRO A 11 1.29 -11.76 5.57
N ARG A 12 1.75 -12.64 6.47
CA ARG A 12 2.96 -12.40 7.28
C ARG A 12 4.17 -12.18 6.38
N GLY A 13 5.01 -11.21 6.74
CA GLY A 13 6.17 -10.76 5.95
C GLY A 13 5.86 -9.66 4.95
N GLU A 14 4.58 -9.39 4.64
CA GLU A 14 4.20 -8.33 3.72
C GLU A 14 3.95 -7.00 4.43
N CYS A 15 4.22 -5.91 3.71
CA CYS A 15 3.88 -4.57 4.18
C CYS A 15 2.41 -4.26 3.97
N ARG A 16 1.74 -3.81 5.02
CA ARG A 16 0.34 -3.34 4.97
C ARG A 16 0.09 -2.28 3.90
N GLN A 17 0.95 -1.28 3.79
CA GLN A 17 0.73 -0.17 2.86
C GLN A 17 0.98 -0.58 1.40
N CYS A 18 2.05 -1.33 1.13
CA CYS A 18 2.34 -1.79 -0.23
C CYS A 18 1.31 -2.79 -0.73
N TRP A 19 0.84 -3.66 0.17
CA TRP A 19 -0.26 -4.57 -0.11
C TRP A 19 -1.56 -3.82 -0.40
N TYR A 20 -1.88 -2.78 0.38
CA TYR A 20 -3.04 -1.93 0.12
C TYR A 20 -2.94 -1.26 -1.26
N HIS A 21 -1.80 -0.70 -1.63
CA HIS A 21 -1.60 -0.12 -2.97
C HIS A 21 -1.73 -1.14 -4.10
N ALA A 22 -1.24 -2.37 -3.91
CA ALA A 22 -1.34 -3.43 -4.92
C ALA A 22 -2.79 -3.87 -5.20
N TYR A 23 -3.64 -3.95 -4.17
CA TYR A 23 -5.01 -4.47 -4.31
C TYR A 23 -6.10 -3.39 -4.33
N ALA A 24 -5.83 -2.21 -3.76
CA ALA A 24 -6.76 -1.09 -3.63
C ALA A 24 -6.17 0.21 -4.18
N GLY A 25 -5.25 0.15 -5.15
CA GLY A 25 -4.57 1.32 -5.72
C GLY A 25 -5.50 2.43 -6.21
N ARG A 26 -6.70 2.11 -6.72
CA ARG A 26 -7.71 3.12 -7.09
C ARG A 26 -8.19 3.95 -5.89
N GLN A 27 -8.38 3.32 -4.73
CA GLN A 27 -8.79 4.01 -3.51
C GLN A 27 -7.60 4.72 -2.89
N ALA A 28 -6.44 4.07 -2.89
CA ALA A 28 -5.19 4.62 -2.36
C ALA A 28 -4.78 5.90 -3.10
N HIS A 29 -4.97 5.96 -4.42
CA HIS A 29 -4.64 7.13 -5.25
C HIS A 29 -5.84 8.03 -5.58
N ALA A 30 -6.99 7.84 -4.93
CA ALA A 30 -8.19 8.62 -5.22
C ALA A 30 -8.01 10.13 -4.97
N HIS A 31 -7.04 10.49 -4.13
CA HIS A 31 -6.71 11.86 -3.76
C HIS A 31 -5.57 12.47 -4.61
N LEU A 32 -4.93 11.68 -5.47
CA LEU A 32 -3.80 12.12 -6.28
C LEU A 32 -4.27 12.71 -7.61
N ALA A 33 -3.57 13.71 -8.10
CA ALA A 33 -3.77 14.27 -9.42
C ALA A 33 -3.29 13.31 -10.51
N PRO A 34 -3.78 13.46 -11.77
CA PRO A 34 -3.28 12.69 -12.88
C PRO A 34 -1.76 12.82 -13.04
N ARG A 35 -1.06 11.68 -13.04
CA ARG A 35 0.42 11.58 -13.15
C ARG A 35 1.19 12.12 -11.94
N GLU A 36 0.55 12.30 -10.79
CA GLU A 36 1.24 12.59 -9.54
C GLU A 36 1.82 11.31 -8.92
N ASP A 37 3.07 11.38 -8.48
CA ASP A 37 3.70 10.29 -7.74
C ASP A 37 3.16 10.24 -6.31
N CYS A 38 2.80 9.04 -5.84
CA CYS A 38 2.33 8.86 -4.48
C CYS A 38 3.49 9.07 -3.48
N PRO A 39 3.42 10.07 -2.57
CA PRO A 39 4.51 10.39 -1.66
C PRO A 39 4.82 9.24 -0.71
N ASP A 40 3.80 8.51 -0.25
CA ASP A 40 3.95 7.32 0.60
C ASP A 40 4.73 6.20 -0.10
N CYS A 41 4.38 5.90 -1.36
CA CYS A 41 5.08 4.89 -2.16
C CYS A 41 6.54 5.28 -2.39
N VAL A 42 6.79 6.54 -2.76
CA VAL A 42 8.16 7.04 -2.97
C VAL A 42 8.97 6.97 -1.68
N ALA A 43 8.40 7.41 -0.54
CA ALA A 43 9.06 7.32 0.76
C ALA A 43 9.43 5.87 1.11
N HIS A 44 8.56 4.91 0.84
CA HIS A 44 8.83 3.49 1.05
C HIS A 44 9.92 2.93 0.13
N MET A 45 10.01 3.38 -1.12
CA MET A 45 11.08 2.97 -2.02
C MET A 45 12.44 3.56 -1.64
N VAL A 46 12.47 4.80 -1.12
CA VAL A 46 13.70 5.50 -0.75
C VAL A 46 14.21 5.08 0.64
N HIS A 47 13.33 5.01 1.63
CA HIS A 47 13.69 4.73 3.03
C HIS A 47 13.48 3.28 3.43
N GLY A 48 12.88 2.47 2.57
CA GLY A 48 12.49 1.11 2.88
C GLY A 48 11.22 1.03 3.72
N HIS A 49 10.90 -0.17 4.17
CA HIS A 49 9.64 -0.45 4.82
C HIS A 49 9.78 -0.36 6.34
N PRO A 50 8.92 0.43 7.02
CA PRO A 50 8.90 0.46 8.47
C PRO A 50 8.54 -0.91 9.05
N ALA A 51 9.31 -1.39 10.03
CA ALA A 51 9.09 -2.71 10.65
C ALA A 51 7.70 -2.86 11.29
N HIS A 52 7.07 -1.76 11.70
CA HIS A 52 5.72 -1.78 12.25
C HIS A 52 4.63 -1.97 11.18
N LEU A 53 4.91 -1.67 9.91
CA LEU A 53 3.98 -1.89 8.80
C LEU A 53 4.07 -3.31 8.23
N ILE A 54 5.17 -4.01 8.47
CA ILE A 54 5.32 -5.43 8.13
C ILE A 54 4.46 -6.27 9.06
N VAL A 55 3.60 -7.11 8.49
CA VAL A 55 2.78 -8.06 9.25
C VAL A 55 3.70 -9.13 9.83
N LYS A 56 3.68 -9.27 11.16
CA LYS A 56 4.44 -10.29 11.88
C LYS A 56 3.69 -11.60 11.90
#